data_AF-A0A1J4KKV7-F1
#
_entry.id   AF-A0A1J4KKV7-F1
#
_cell.length_a   1.000
_cell.length_b   1.000
_cell.length_c   1.000
_cell.angle_alpha   90.00
_cell.angle_beta   90.00
_cell.angle_gamma   90.00
#
_symmetry.space_group_name_H-M   'P 1'
#
loop_
_entity.id
_entity.type
_entity.pdbx_description
1 polymer ?
#
loop_
_entity_poly.entity_id
_entity_poly.type
_entity_poly.pdbx_seq_one_letter_code
_entity_poly.pdbx_strand_id
1 'polypeptide(L)'
;MTDNYEINWEEKYIHLKKKYKELVNIRVDSVKKDTANLKKKIEEHRKIHEISVRELKQQNNELRTMVEDLESAKKDIETMTKSIIQFREYLIHTDKILEVVLTLPNCSVACIGDKKYRVTVNTNSNEPKVMNLSYLQNGSQTLYYYEMVTDLRNQNLPDHIEFKDLRKFFSEVFHII
;
A
#
# COMPACT_ATOMS: atom_id res chain seq x y z
N MET A 1 35.78 -35.61 -89.95
CA MET A 1 34.33 -35.32 -90.00
C MET A 1 34.05 -34.29 -88.94
N THR A 2 34.18 -33.02 -89.30
CA THR A 2 33.86 -31.88 -88.45
C THR A 2 32.52 -31.37 -88.92
N ASP A 3 31.46 -31.80 -88.26
CA ASP A 3 30.11 -31.29 -88.51
C ASP A 3 30.11 -29.79 -88.23
N ASN A 4 30.00 -29.01 -89.30
CA ASN A 4 29.91 -27.57 -89.26
C ASN A 4 28.49 -27.22 -88.80
N TYR A 5 28.27 -27.20 -87.49
CA TYR A 5 27.01 -26.74 -86.89
C TYR A 5 26.90 -25.23 -87.09
N GLU A 6 26.22 -24.83 -88.17
CA GLU A 6 25.77 -23.45 -88.35
C GLU A 6 24.74 -23.12 -87.26
N ILE A 7 25.17 -22.32 -86.29
CA ILE A 7 24.32 -21.92 -85.17
C ILE A 7 23.22 -20.99 -85.71
N ASN A 8 21.96 -21.39 -85.57
CA ASN A 8 20.81 -20.53 -85.85
C ASN A 8 20.69 -19.43 -84.77
N TRP A 9 21.25 -18.26 -85.07
CA TRP A 9 21.26 -17.09 -84.17
C TRP A 9 19.89 -16.45 -84.00
N GLU A 10 19.01 -16.55 -84.99
CA GLU A 10 17.67 -15.98 -84.95
C GLU A 10 16.79 -16.69 -83.91
N GLU A 11 16.79 -18.02 -83.92
CA GLU A 11 16.09 -18.82 -82.92
C GLU A 11 16.63 -18.58 -81.50
N LYS A 12 17.97 -18.49 -81.36
CA LYS A 12 18.59 -18.16 -80.06
C LYS A 12 18.17 -16.78 -79.56
N TYR A 13 18.10 -15.78 -80.45
CA TYR A 13 17.66 -14.45 -80.09
C TYR A 13 16.18 -14.43 -79.66
N ILE A 14 15.29 -15.10 -80.40
CA ILE A 14 13.87 -15.21 -80.06
C ILE A 14 13.70 -15.89 -78.70
N HIS A 15 14.43 -16.99 -78.46
CA HIS A 15 14.39 -17.71 -77.18
C HIS A 15 14.91 -16.84 -76.03
N LEU A 16 16.03 -16.13 -76.21
CA LEU A 16 16.59 -15.24 -75.20
C LEU A 16 15.63 -14.09 -74.87
N LYS A 17 15.01 -13.48 -75.89
CA LYS A 17 14.03 -12.40 -75.72
C LYS A 17 12.80 -12.88 -74.96
N LYS A 18 12.33 -14.11 -75.23
CA LYS A 18 11.24 -14.74 -74.48
C LYS A 18 11.63 -14.96 -73.02
N LYS A 19 12.82 -15.54 -72.77
CA LYS A 19 13.32 -15.77 -71.41
C LYS A 19 13.52 -14.48 -70.63
N TYR A 20 14.04 -13.44 -71.26
CA TYR A 20 14.15 -12.12 -70.65
C TYR A 20 12.79 -11.58 -70.23
N LYS A 21 11.77 -11.67 -71.10
CA LYS A 21 10.40 -11.24 -70.78
C LYS A 21 9.79 -12.03 -69.62
N GLU A 22 9.98 -13.35 -69.60
CA GLU A 22 9.56 -14.22 -68.48
C GLU A 22 10.22 -13.75 -67.17
N LEU A 23 11.52 -13.48 -67.19
CA LEU A 23 12.30 -13.09 -66.01
C LEU A 23 11.89 -11.70 -65.49
N VAL A 24 11.63 -10.75 -66.40
CA VAL A 24 11.07 -9.43 -66.05
C VAL A 24 9.70 -9.57 -65.40
N ASN A 25 8.81 -10.39 -65.96
CA ASN A 25 7.47 -10.60 -65.38
C ASN A 25 7.55 -11.21 -63.98
N ILE A 26 8.38 -12.24 -63.80
CA ILE A 26 8.61 -12.87 -62.48
C ILE A 26 9.13 -11.82 -61.48
N ARG A 27 10.07 -10.96 -61.90
CA ARG A 27 10.62 -9.92 -61.03
C ARG A 27 9.56 -8.88 -60.66
N VAL A 28 8.77 -8.43 -61.63
CA VAL A 28 7.67 -7.47 -61.39
C VAL A 28 6.66 -8.05 -60.40
N ASP A 29 6.26 -9.31 -60.57
CA ASP A 29 5.27 -9.94 -59.70
C ASP A 29 5.81 -10.19 -58.29
N SER A 30 7.09 -10.58 -58.18
CA SER A 30 7.78 -10.67 -56.89
C SER A 30 7.80 -9.33 -56.16
N VAL A 31 8.22 -8.25 -56.83
CA VAL A 31 8.29 -6.92 -56.23
C VAL A 31 6.89 -6.41 -55.84
N LYS A 32 5.87 -6.66 -56.66
CA LYS A 32 4.48 -6.33 -56.31
C LYS A 32 4.02 -7.06 -55.06
N LYS A 33 4.29 -8.37 -54.96
CA LYS A 33 3.93 -9.18 -53.79
C LYS A 33 4.64 -8.69 -52.54
N ASP A 34 5.94 -8.41 -52.63
CA ASP A 34 6.73 -7.89 -51.51
C ASP A 34 6.22 -6.52 -51.06
N THR A 35 5.90 -5.63 -52.00
CA THR A 35 5.33 -4.31 -51.72
C THR A 35 3.97 -4.43 -51.03
N ALA A 36 3.09 -5.33 -51.50
CA ALA A 36 1.79 -5.55 -50.86
C ALA A 36 1.93 -6.11 -49.44
N ASN A 37 2.85 -7.06 -49.24
CA ASN A 37 3.15 -7.63 -47.93
C ASN A 37 3.70 -6.57 -46.96
N LEU A 38 4.63 -5.73 -47.41
CA LEU A 38 5.19 -4.64 -46.60
C LEU A 38 4.11 -3.63 -46.21
N LYS A 39 3.25 -3.23 -47.16
CA LYS A 39 2.12 -2.34 -46.85
C LYS A 39 1.20 -2.93 -45.79
N LYS A 40 0.87 -4.21 -45.90
CA LYS A 40 0.04 -4.92 -44.90
C LYS A 40 0.71 -4.92 -43.52
N LYS A 41 2.00 -5.26 -43.44
CA LYS A 41 2.76 -5.25 -42.18
C LYS A 41 2.80 -3.86 -41.54
N ILE A 42 3.06 -2.81 -42.34
CA ILE A 42 3.08 -1.43 -41.85
C ILE A 42 1.74 -1.07 -41.22
N GLU A 43 0.63 -1.42 -41.86
CA GLU A 43 -0.70 -1.13 -41.33
C GLU A 43 -1.03 -1.93 -40.07
N GLU A 44 -0.61 -3.20 -39.99
CA GLU A 44 -0.73 -4.01 -38.77
C GLU A 44 0.07 -3.40 -37.61
N HIS A 45 1.33 -3.03 -37.85
CA HIS A 45 2.17 -2.37 -36.85
C HIS A 45 1.59 -1.03 -36.41
N ARG A 46 1.01 -0.25 -37.34
CA ARG A 46 0.34 1.01 -37.01
C ARG A 46 -0.83 0.80 -36.06
N LYS A 47 -1.70 -0.17 -36.36
CA LYS A 47 -2.85 -0.51 -35.50
C LYS A 47 -2.42 -0.97 -34.11
N ILE A 48 -1.42 -1.85 -34.04
CA ILE A 48 -0.87 -2.32 -32.76
C ILE A 48 -0.31 -1.13 -31.96
N HIS A 49 0.46 -0.26 -32.61
CA HIS A 49 1.03 0.91 -31.95
C HIS A 49 -0.06 1.85 -31.41
N GLU A 50 -1.13 2.10 -32.17
CA GLU A 50 -2.27 2.90 -31.72
C GLU A 50 -2.97 2.30 -30.50
N ILE A 51 -3.12 0.96 -30.45
CA ILE A 51 -3.67 0.26 -29.29
C ILE A 51 -2.75 0.43 -28.07
N SER A 52 -1.45 0.16 -28.23
CA SER A 52 -0.48 0.29 -27.12
C SER A 52 -0.40 1.72 -26.58
N VAL A 53 -0.44 2.73 -27.45
CA VAL A 53 -0.46 4.14 -27.02
C VAL A 53 -1.72 4.45 -26.21
N ARG A 54 -2.87 3.91 -26.60
CA ARG A 54 -4.13 4.08 -25.87
C ARG A 54 -4.07 3.43 -24.49
N GLU A 55 -3.59 2.20 -24.42
CA GLU A 55 -3.43 1.45 -23.15
C GLU A 55 -2.46 2.17 -22.21
N LEU A 56 -1.31 2.62 -22.71
CA LEU A 56 -0.34 3.36 -21.90
C LEU A 56 -0.91 4.68 -21.37
N LYS A 57 -1.71 5.39 -22.19
CA LYS A 57 -2.40 6.61 -21.75
C LYS A 57 -3.41 6.31 -20.65
N GLN A 58 -4.17 5.25 -20.79
CA GLN A 58 -5.13 4.81 -19.77
C GLN A 58 -4.42 4.48 -18.46
N GLN A 59 -3.38 3.65 -18.51
CA GLN A 59 -2.59 3.28 -17.32
C GLN A 59 -1.97 4.49 -16.63
N ASN A 60 -1.46 5.46 -17.40
CA ASN A 60 -0.91 6.70 -16.84
C ASN A 60 -2.00 7.52 -16.13
N ASN A 61 -3.21 7.58 -16.68
CA ASN A 61 -4.32 8.27 -16.04
C ASN A 61 -4.75 7.57 -14.74
N GLU A 62 -4.88 6.24 -14.75
CA GLU A 62 -5.20 5.44 -13.56
C GLU A 62 -4.16 5.65 -12.46
N LEU A 63 -2.86 5.63 -12.80
CA LEU A 63 -1.78 5.89 -11.85
C LEU A 63 -1.87 7.30 -11.24
N ARG A 64 -2.22 8.32 -12.03
CA ARG A 64 -2.39 9.68 -11.51
C ARG A 64 -3.53 9.76 -10.51
N THR A 65 -4.67 9.16 -10.80
CA THR A 65 -5.80 9.10 -9.86
C THR A 65 -5.41 8.39 -8.57
N MET A 66 -4.67 7.27 -8.63
CA MET A 66 -4.18 6.59 -7.43
C MET A 66 -3.25 7.47 -6.59
N VAL A 67 -2.39 8.28 -7.23
CA VAL A 67 -1.52 9.23 -6.51
C VAL A 67 -2.35 10.29 -5.79
N GLU A 68 -3.34 10.87 -6.46
CA GLU A 68 -4.25 11.86 -5.87
C GLU A 68 -5.02 11.28 -4.66
N ASP A 69 -5.53 10.05 -4.78
CA ASP A 69 -6.22 9.35 -3.70
C ASP A 69 -5.30 9.11 -2.49
N LEU A 70 -4.05 8.71 -2.73
CA LEU A 70 -3.06 8.50 -1.68
C LEU A 70 -2.67 9.80 -0.98
N GLU A 71 -2.52 10.89 -1.72
CA GLU A 71 -2.24 12.21 -1.15
C GLU A 71 -3.41 12.70 -0.28
N SER A 72 -4.66 12.48 -0.73
CA SER A 72 -5.84 12.79 0.08
C SER A 72 -5.87 11.97 1.37
N ALA A 73 -5.70 10.65 1.27
CA ALA A 73 -5.67 9.76 2.44
C ALA A 73 -4.56 10.15 3.43
N LYS A 74 -3.38 10.53 2.94
CA LYS A 74 -2.29 11.03 3.77
C LYS A 74 -2.69 12.29 4.55
N LYS A 75 -3.35 13.24 3.88
CA LYS A 75 -3.83 14.48 4.52
C LYS A 75 -4.88 14.20 5.59
N ASP A 76 -5.75 13.22 5.36
CA ASP A 76 -6.75 12.78 6.34
C ASP A 76 -6.07 12.16 7.57
N ILE A 77 -5.08 11.29 7.36
CA ILE A 77 -4.27 10.71 8.45
C ILE A 77 -3.58 11.81 9.26
N GLU A 78 -2.98 12.81 8.61
CA GLU A 78 -2.34 13.92 9.30
C GLU A 78 -3.34 14.73 10.14
N THR A 79 -4.55 14.95 9.61
CA THR A 79 -5.62 15.66 10.31
C THR A 79 -6.14 14.88 11.52
N MET A 80 -6.37 13.57 11.35
CA MET A 80 -6.76 12.67 12.44
C MET A 80 -5.67 12.61 13.50
N THR A 81 -4.41 12.52 13.11
CA THR A 81 -3.26 12.49 14.03
C THR A 81 -3.21 13.77 14.88
N LYS A 82 -3.36 14.95 14.25
CA LYS A 82 -3.45 16.23 14.97
C LYS A 82 -4.64 16.26 15.94
N SER A 83 -5.80 15.76 15.51
CA SER A 83 -6.99 15.69 16.35
C SER A 83 -6.79 14.77 17.56
N ILE A 84 -6.15 13.61 17.36
CA ILE A 84 -5.78 12.68 18.44
C ILE A 84 -4.84 13.36 19.45
N ILE A 85 -3.83 14.10 18.97
CA ILE A 85 -2.91 14.85 19.84
C ILE A 85 -3.69 15.86 20.68
N GLN A 86 -4.56 16.66 20.05
CA GLN A 86 -5.39 17.64 20.75
C GLN A 86 -6.32 16.99 21.79
N PHE A 87 -6.96 15.88 21.44
CA PHE A 87 -7.80 15.15 22.40
C PHE A 87 -6.99 14.56 23.56
N ARG A 88 -5.78 14.05 23.29
CA ARG A 88 -4.89 13.59 24.35
C ARG A 88 -4.49 14.72 25.28
N GLU A 89 -4.11 15.87 24.75
CA GLU A 89 -3.81 17.06 25.56
C GLU A 89 -5.02 17.48 26.40
N TYR A 90 -6.22 17.54 25.81
CA TYR A 90 -7.45 17.85 26.55
C TYR A 90 -7.72 16.85 27.69
N LEU A 91 -7.60 15.55 27.42
CA LEU A 91 -7.80 14.50 28.42
C LEU A 91 -6.79 14.57 29.57
N ILE A 92 -5.52 14.85 29.26
CA ILE A 92 -4.45 15.05 30.26
C ILE A 92 -4.80 16.19 31.23
N HIS A 93 -5.38 17.29 30.74
CA HIS A 93 -5.75 18.43 31.58
C HIS A 93 -7.07 18.22 32.35
N THR A 94 -7.89 17.25 31.93
CA THR A 94 -9.22 17.04 32.50
C THR A 94 -9.22 16.02 33.63
N ASP A 95 -8.39 14.97 33.54
CA ASP A 95 -8.40 13.86 34.49
C ASP A 95 -6.99 13.51 35.00
N LYS A 96 -6.84 13.47 36.32
CA LYS A 96 -5.56 13.20 37.00
C LYS A 96 -5.01 11.79 36.72
N ILE A 97 -5.87 10.80 36.51
CA ILE A 97 -5.41 9.46 36.11
C ILE A 97 -4.85 9.52 34.69
N LEU A 98 -5.57 10.17 33.77
CA LEU A 98 -5.14 10.28 32.38
C LEU A 98 -3.87 11.12 32.24
N GLU A 99 -3.68 12.15 33.07
CA GLU A 99 -2.46 12.95 33.15
C GLU A 99 -1.22 12.07 33.32
N VAL A 100 -1.29 11.08 34.21
CA VAL A 100 -0.16 10.18 34.47
C VAL A 100 -0.11 9.07 33.43
N VAL A 101 -1.22 8.37 33.19
CA VAL A 101 -1.21 7.15 32.38
C VAL A 101 -0.92 7.43 30.90
N LEU A 102 -1.39 8.57 30.35
CA LEU A 102 -1.10 8.92 28.95
C LEU A 102 0.34 9.38 28.70
N THR A 103 1.10 9.68 29.77
CA THR A 103 2.54 10.01 29.67
C THR A 103 3.43 8.78 29.71
N LEU A 104 2.91 7.63 30.15
CA LEU A 104 3.70 6.41 30.26
C LEU A 104 3.83 5.72 28.89
N PRO A 105 5.05 5.33 28.49
CA PRO A 105 5.24 4.53 27.29
C PRO A 105 4.60 3.14 27.48
N ASN A 106 4.21 2.50 26.38
CA ASN A 106 3.67 1.13 26.36
C ASN A 106 2.39 0.90 27.19
N CYS A 107 1.66 1.97 27.51
CA CYS A 107 0.37 1.90 28.18
C CYS A 107 -0.76 2.15 27.19
N SER A 108 -1.81 1.34 27.28
CA SER A 108 -3.08 1.58 26.59
C SER A 108 -4.19 1.73 27.61
N VAL A 109 -5.11 2.66 27.36
CA VAL A 109 -6.16 3.04 28.30
C VAL A 109 -7.51 2.87 27.63
N ALA A 110 -8.43 2.18 28.29
CA ALA A 110 -9.83 2.10 27.90
C ALA A 110 -10.71 2.68 29.01
N CYS A 111 -11.66 3.54 28.66
CA CYS A 111 -12.67 3.99 29.61
C CYS A 111 -13.70 2.88 29.81
N ILE A 112 -13.89 2.43 31.06
CA ILE A 112 -14.83 1.36 31.42
C ILE A 112 -16.03 1.87 32.25
N GLY A 113 -16.03 3.16 32.60
CA GLY A 113 -17.11 3.81 33.33
C GLY A 113 -16.73 5.24 33.71
N ASP A 114 -17.65 5.97 34.35
CA ASP A 114 -17.38 7.34 34.82
C ASP A 114 -16.20 7.34 35.80
N LYS A 115 -15.12 8.04 35.43
CA LYS A 115 -13.84 8.10 36.16
C LYS A 115 -13.24 6.71 36.48
N LYS A 116 -13.55 5.71 35.65
CA LYS A 116 -13.01 4.34 35.74
C LYS A 116 -12.30 3.98 34.44
N TYR A 117 -11.02 3.65 34.55
CA TYR A 117 -10.14 3.38 33.43
C TYR A 117 -9.52 2.00 33.55
N ARG A 118 -9.49 1.24 32.47
CA ARG A 118 -8.68 0.04 32.35
C ARG A 118 -7.36 0.41 31.70
N VAL A 119 -6.26 0.18 32.40
CA VAL A 119 -4.90 0.41 31.93
C VAL A 119 -4.27 -0.93 31.64
N THR A 120 -3.88 -1.13 30.39
CA THR A 120 -3.09 -2.28 29.95
C THR A 120 -1.67 -1.82 29.72
N VAL A 121 -0.76 -2.46 30.42
CA VAL A 121 0.66 -2.18 30.42
C VAL A 121 1.36 -3.31 29.66
N ASN A 122 1.90 -2.97 28.50
CA ASN A 122 2.70 -3.91 27.72
C ASN A 122 4.12 -3.94 28.27
N THR A 123 4.40 -4.91 29.13
CA THR A 123 5.75 -5.21 29.61
C THR A 123 6.52 -6.05 28.59
N ASN A 124 7.85 -6.09 28.68
CA ASN A 124 8.69 -6.95 27.83
C ASN A 124 8.47 -8.46 28.08
N SER A 125 7.72 -8.83 29.13
CA SER A 125 7.21 -10.18 29.32
C SER A 125 6.06 -10.45 28.37
N ASN A 126 5.97 -11.67 27.83
CA ASN A 126 4.92 -12.10 26.88
C ASN A 126 3.46 -11.97 27.39
N GLU A 127 3.25 -11.51 28.62
CA GLU A 127 1.95 -11.31 29.22
C GLU A 127 1.75 -9.84 29.59
N PRO A 128 0.79 -9.14 28.98
CA PRO A 128 0.45 -7.77 29.33
C PRO A 128 -0.27 -7.73 30.68
N LYS A 129 0.10 -6.78 31.53
CA LYS A 129 -0.56 -6.59 32.83
C LYS A 129 -1.74 -5.63 32.67
N VAL A 130 -2.92 -6.03 33.15
CA VAL A 130 -4.16 -5.24 33.04
C VAL A 130 -4.65 -4.86 34.44
N MET A 131 -5.00 -3.60 34.62
CA MET A 131 -5.58 -3.10 35.86
C MET A 131 -6.75 -2.14 35.61
N ASN A 132 -7.69 -2.11 36.54
CA ASN A 132 -8.72 -1.07 36.60
C ASN A 132 -8.28 -0.01 37.60
N LEU A 133 -8.30 1.26 37.20
CA LEU A 133 -8.01 2.43 38.02
C LEU A 133 -9.26 3.29 38.16
N SER A 134 -9.49 3.81 39.35
CA SER A 134 -10.53 4.80 39.62
C SER A 134 -10.10 5.73 40.74
N TYR A 135 -10.74 6.88 40.87
CA TYR A 135 -10.47 7.80 41.96
C TYR A 135 -11.74 8.40 42.53
N LEU A 136 -11.67 8.74 43.82
CA LEU A 136 -12.69 9.49 44.53
C LEU A 136 -12.08 10.80 45.03
N GLN A 137 -12.76 11.92 44.76
CA GLN A 137 -12.42 13.21 45.36
C GLN A 137 -13.25 13.41 46.61
N ASN A 138 -12.58 13.57 47.76
CA ASN A 138 -13.21 13.91 49.03
C ASN A 138 -12.60 15.23 49.54
N GLY A 139 -13.26 16.35 49.23
CA GLY A 139 -12.72 17.69 49.47
C GLY A 139 -11.43 17.94 48.70
N SER A 140 -10.36 18.33 49.41
CA SER A 140 -9.03 18.60 48.83
C SER A 140 -8.21 17.34 48.54
N GLN A 141 -8.66 16.17 49.00
CA GLN A 141 -7.91 14.92 48.86
C GLN A 141 -8.47 14.08 47.70
N THR A 142 -7.57 13.54 46.89
CA THR A 142 -7.88 12.56 45.84
C THR A 142 -7.35 11.20 46.31
N LEU A 143 -8.24 10.22 46.46
CA LEU A 143 -7.89 8.84 46.79
C LEU A 143 -8.00 8.01 45.51
N TYR A 144 -6.96 7.24 45.22
CA TYR A 144 -6.91 6.36 44.05
C TYR A 144 -7.09 4.91 44.49
N TYR A 145 -7.81 4.16 43.65
CA TYR A 145 -8.11 2.75 43.82
C TYR A 145 -7.63 2.01 42.58
N TYR A 146 -6.95 0.88 42.78
CA TYR A 146 -6.62 -0.03 41.68
C TYR A 146 -7.06 -1.46 41.98
N GLU A 147 -7.29 -2.20 40.90
CA GLU A 147 -7.63 -3.61 40.90
C GLU A 147 -6.84 -4.30 39.76
N MET A 148 -6.03 -5.30 40.09
CA MET A 148 -5.35 -6.11 39.09
C MET A 148 -6.32 -7.13 38.51
N VAL A 149 -6.45 -7.18 37.19
CA VAL A 149 -7.30 -8.16 36.52
C VAL A 149 -6.46 -9.42 36.30
N THR A 150 -6.45 -10.32 37.28
CA THR A 150 -5.60 -11.53 37.27
C THR A 150 -6.24 -12.75 36.62
N ASP A 151 -7.55 -12.76 36.36
CA ASP A 151 -8.19 -13.82 35.59
C ASP A 151 -9.60 -13.41 35.15
N LEU A 152 -9.94 -13.55 33.86
CA LEU A 152 -11.28 -13.20 33.32
C LEU A 152 -12.40 -14.16 33.81
N ARG A 153 -12.08 -15.17 34.63
CA ARG A 153 -12.97 -16.29 34.99
C ARG A 153 -13.34 -16.38 36.48
N ASN A 154 -12.68 -15.64 37.37
CA ASN A 154 -12.98 -15.67 38.80
C ASN A 154 -13.46 -14.31 39.30
N GLN A 155 -14.76 -14.22 39.58
CA GLN A 155 -15.44 -13.04 40.13
C GLN A 155 -15.38 -12.97 41.67
N ASN A 156 -14.24 -13.26 42.28
CA ASN A 156 -14.06 -12.95 43.70
C ASN A 156 -13.60 -11.50 43.81
N LEU A 157 -14.38 -10.66 44.50
CA LEU A 157 -14.09 -9.24 44.75
C LEU A 157 -12.63 -9.08 45.24
N PRO A 158 -11.76 -8.34 44.54
CA PRO A 158 -10.38 -8.18 44.98
C PRO A 158 -10.23 -7.02 45.96
N ASP A 159 -9.23 -7.16 46.83
CA ASP A 159 -8.79 -6.14 47.79
C ASP A 159 -8.50 -4.80 47.08
N HIS A 160 -9.29 -3.78 47.40
CA HIS A 160 -9.01 -2.41 46.96
C HIS A 160 -7.80 -1.88 47.72
N ILE A 161 -6.69 -1.67 47.01
CA ILE A 161 -5.50 -1.05 47.61
C ILE A 161 -5.57 0.46 47.34
N GLU A 162 -5.63 1.22 48.43
CA GLU A 162 -5.64 2.68 48.41
C GLU A 162 -4.21 3.23 48.30
N PHE A 163 -4.03 4.22 47.43
CA PHE A 163 -2.75 4.94 47.34
C PHE A 163 -2.95 6.43 47.04
N LYS A 164 -1.97 7.24 47.42
CA LYS A 164 -2.03 8.72 47.35
C LYS A 164 -1.24 9.32 46.18
N ASP A 165 -0.27 8.59 45.64
CA ASP A 165 0.60 9.06 44.56
C ASP A 165 0.64 8.04 43.41
N LEU A 166 0.06 8.42 42.28
CA LEU A 166 -0.05 7.59 41.09
C LEU A 166 1.30 7.36 40.42
N ARG A 167 2.19 8.36 40.37
CA ARG A 167 3.51 8.21 39.74
C ARG A 167 4.38 7.24 40.53
N LYS A 168 4.38 7.40 41.86
CA LYS A 168 5.10 6.49 42.75
C LYS A 168 4.60 5.05 42.60
N PHE A 169 3.28 4.86 42.55
CA PHE A 169 2.68 3.55 42.32
C PHE A 169 3.15 2.88 41.02
N PHE A 170 3.16 3.60 39.89
CA PHE A 170 3.62 3.05 38.61
C PHE A 170 5.13 2.72 38.60
N SER A 171 5.95 3.50 39.30
CA SER A 171 7.38 3.21 39.46
C SER A 171 7.62 1.96 40.32
N GLU A 172 6.90 1.82 41.44
CA GLU A 172 7.11 0.73 42.40
C GLU A 172 6.53 -0.61 41.92
N VAL A 173 5.37 -0.60 41.28
CA VAL A 173 4.64 -1.84 40.91
C VAL A 173 5.01 -2.36 39.54
N PHE A 174 5.36 -1.47 38.61
CA PHE A 174 5.62 -1.86 37.22
C PHE A 174 7.06 -1.61 36.76
N HIS A 175 7.86 -0.83 37.51
CA HIS A 175 9.20 -0.41 37.10
C HIS A 175 9.22 0.31 35.74
N ILE A 176 8.21 1.16 35.47
CA ILE A 176 7.97 1.79 34.15
C ILE A 176 8.45 3.24 34.05
N ILE A 177 8.92 3.82 35.15
CA ILE A 177 9.45 5.20 35.20
C ILE A 177 10.97 5.16 35.31
#